data_AF-A0A7H1DZQ9-F1
#
_entry.id   AF-A0A7H1DZQ9-F1
#
_cell.length_a   1.000
_cell.length_b   1.000
_cell.length_c   1.000
_cell.angle_alpha   90.00
_cell.angle_beta   90.00
_cell.angle_gamma   90.00
#
_symmetry.space_group_name_H-M   'P 1'
#
loop_
_entity.id
_entity.type
_entity.pdbx_description
1 polymer ?
#
loop_
_entity_poly.entity_id
_entity_poly.type
_entity_poly.pdbx_seq_one_letter_code
_entity_poly.pdbx_strand_id
1 'polypeptide(L)'
;MPVQFFPSNPVDSLENIILNEDGKPLYGEIDTYRQLYKDLSESDKDWLVWYDLKLPNHSDNFNYYKKTSSQIDFLIICEEGVLVLEVKGGAISTKESSFFYGKNFDTVMRQNPFKQAEGYKHTLKDLILNNLKDCFFCEAVAFPHVNYAFESKIFDKNLLWSIAS
;
A
#
# COMPACT_ATOMS: atom_id res chain seq x y z
N MET A 1 1.74 -15.20 -17.57
CA MET A 1 0.96 -15.00 -16.33
C MET A 1 0.43 -13.59 -16.40
N PRO A 2 -0.85 -13.36 -16.12
CA PRO A 2 -1.46 -12.03 -16.19
C PRO A 2 -0.89 -11.07 -15.13
N VAL A 3 -0.08 -11.55 -14.19
CA VAL A 3 0.66 -10.68 -13.26
C VAL A 3 2.16 -10.95 -13.28
N GLN A 4 2.95 -9.87 -13.20
CA GLN A 4 4.39 -9.90 -13.03
C GLN A 4 4.82 -9.02 -11.86
N PHE A 5 5.60 -9.58 -10.92
CA PHE A 5 6.11 -8.87 -9.76
C PHE A 5 7.56 -8.43 -9.93
N PHE A 6 7.90 -7.29 -9.31
CA PHE A 6 9.22 -6.68 -9.31
C PHE A 6 9.62 -6.27 -7.88
N PRO A 7 10.62 -6.93 -7.26
CA PRO A 7 11.28 -8.15 -7.73
C PRO A 7 10.31 -9.35 -7.76
N SER A 8 10.63 -10.33 -8.59
CA SER A 8 9.87 -11.59 -8.70
C SER A 8 10.20 -12.53 -7.54
N ASN A 9 9.75 -12.17 -6.34
CA ASN A 9 9.96 -12.97 -5.14
C ASN A 9 9.13 -14.27 -5.19
N PRO A 10 9.71 -15.45 -4.89
CA PRO A 10 8.96 -16.69 -4.79
C PRO A 10 7.93 -16.63 -3.65
N VAL A 11 6.66 -16.91 -3.95
CA VAL A 11 5.53 -16.81 -3.00
C VAL A 11 5.73 -17.72 -1.77
N ASP A 12 6.36 -18.88 -1.96
CA ASP A 12 6.65 -19.85 -0.90
C ASP A 12 7.86 -19.47 -0.01
N SER A 13 8.55 -18.36 -0.33
CA SER A 13 9.76 -17.92 0.38
C SER A 13 9.64 -16.51 0.96
N LEU A 14 8.46 -15.90 0.93
CA LEU A 14 8.25 -14.50 1.32
C LEU A 14 8.64 -14.22 2.77
N GLU A 15 8.41 -15.16 3.70
CA GLU A 15 8.80 -15.04 5.11
C GLU A 15 10.31 -14.91 5.32
N ASN A 16 11.14 -15.33 4.35
CA ASN A 16 12.60 -15.21 4.42
C ASN A 16 13.12 -13.96 3.68
N ILE A 17 12.24 -13.26 2.95
CA ILE A 17 12.60 -12.15 2.05
C ILE A 17 12.04 -10.83 2.59
N ILE A 18 10.76 -10.83 2.98
CA ILE A 18 10.01 -9.67 3.43
C ILE A 18 10.12 -9.60 4.96
N LEU A 19 11.20 -8.97 5.41
CA LEU A 19 11.61 -8.90 6.81
C LEU A 19 11.65 -7.44 7.29
N ASN A 20 11.38 -7.24 8.58
CA ASN A 20 11.67 -5.98 9.25
C ASN A 20 13.17 -5.84 9.59
N GLU A 21 13.56 -4.72 10.17
CA GLU A 21 14.96 -4.45 10.57
C GLU A 21 15.51 -5.46 11.58
N ASP A 22 14.65 -6.09 12.39
CA ASP A 22 15.02 -7.13 13.37
C ASP A 22 15.07 -8.54 12.75
N GLY A 23 14.86 -8.67 11.44
CA GLY A 23 14.83 -9.97 10.74
C GLY A 23 13.55 -10.77 10.96
N LYS A 24 12.47 -10.16 11.46
CA LYS A 24 11.15 -10.80 11.62
C LYS A 24 10.29 -10.60 10.37
N PRO A 25 9.50 -11.60 9.95
CA PRO A 25 8.60 -11.46 8.81
C PRO A 25 7.57 -10.34 8.98
N LEU A 26 7.40 -9.55 7.92
CA LEU A 26 6.38 -8.52 7.81
C LEU A 26 5.10 -9.13 7.23
N TYR A 27 4.30 -9.77 8.08
CA TYR A 27 3.13 -10.54 7.66
C TYR A 27 2.07 -9.73 6.92
N GLY A 28 1.93 -8.43 7.20
CA GLY A 28 0.97 -7.59 6.47
C GLY A 28 1.30 -7.51 4.99
N GLU A 29 2.54 -7.19 4.67
CA GLU A 29 3.06 -7.13 3.31
C GLU A 29 3.07 -8.51 2.66
N ILE A 30 3.46 -9.57 3.39
CA ILE A 30 3.46 -10.95 2.88
C ILE A 30 2.06 -11.40 2.46
N ASP A 31 1.07 -11.21 3.32
CA ASP A 31 -0.31 -11.63 3.06
C ASP A 31 -0.93 -10.82 1.92
N THR A 32 -0.61 -9.51 1.86
CA THR A 32 -1.01 -8.65 0.73
C THR A 32 -0.36 -9.11 -0.57
N TYR A 33 0.94 -9.42 -0.57
CA TYR A 33 1.66 -9.94 -1.75
C TYR A 33 1.00 -11.23 -2.26
N ARG A 34 0.71 -12.18 -1.36
CA ARG A 34 0.04 -13.44 -1.70
C ARG A 34 -1.33 -13.22 -2.30
N GLN A 35 -2.12 -12.33 -1.70
CA GLN A 35 -3.45 -12.03 -2.20
C GLN A 35 -3.39 -11.40 -3.60
N LEU A 36 -2.53 -10.39 -3.80
CA LEU A 36 -2.31 -9.78 -5.11
C LEU A 36 -1.83 -10.82 -6.13
N TYR A 37 -0.88 -11.68 -5.78
CA TYR A 37 -0.40 -12.72 -6.68
C TYR A 37 -1.52 -13.67 -7.10
N LYS A 38 -2.33 -14.12 -6.15
CA LYS A 38 -3.45 -15.03 -6.40
C LYS A 38 -4.52 -14.37 -7.29
N ASP A 39 -5.04 -13.22 -6.87
CA ASP A 39 -6.19 -12.59 -7.52
C ASP A 39 -5.83 -12.05 -8.91
N LEU A 40 -4.66 -11.43 -9.05
CA LEU A 40 -4.21 -10.90 -10.34
C LEU A 40 -3.75 -12.01 -11.30
N SER A 41 -3.35 -13.18 -10.79
CA SER A 41 -3.08 -14.36 -11.65
C SER A 41 -4.32 -14.93 -12.32
N GLU A 42 -5.51 -14.64 -11.80
CA GLU A 42 -6.80 -15.06 -12.35
C GLU A 42 -7.46 -13.97 -13.23
N SER A 43 -6.84 -12.78 -13.33
CA SER A 43 -7.36 -11.68 -14.13
C SER A 43 -7.22 -11.91 -15.64
N ASP A 44 -8.13 -11.31 -16.40
CA ASP A 44 -8.11 -11.22 -17.86
C ASP A 44 -7.17 -10.12 -18.41
N LYS A 45 -6.57 -9.31 -17.52
CA LYS A 45 -5.68 -8.20 -17.86
C LYS A 45 -4.24 -8.48 -17.45
N ASP A 46 -3.32 -7.75 -18.07
CA ASP A 46 -1.91 -7.75 -17.68
C ASP A 46 -1.64 -6.75 -16.56
N TRP A 47 -0.96 -7.21 -15.51
CA TRP A 47 -0.66 -6.49 -14.29
C TRP A 47 0.85 -6.49 -14.01
N LEU A 48 1.37 -5.32 -13.65
CA LEU A 48 2.74 -5.14 -13.19
C LEU A 48 2.70 -4.67 -11.74
N VAL A 49 3.41 -5.35 -10.85
CA VAL A 49 3.42 -5.05 -9.41
C VAL A 49 4.84 -4.85 -8.92
N TRP A 50 5.19 -3.64 -8.52
CA TRP A 50 6.44 -3.38 -7.79
C TRP A 50 6.19 -3.46 -6.30
N TYR A 51 7.07 -4.16 -5.59
CA TYR A 51 7.11 -4.24 -4.15
C TYR A 51 8.35 -3.50 -3.61
N ASP A 52 8.19 -2.79 -2.49
CA ASP A 52 9.26 -2.03 -1.82
C ASP A 52 9.97 -1.03 -2.75
N LEU A 53 9.17 -0.23 -3.48
CA LEU A 53 9.70 0.74 -4.44
C LEU A 53 10.19 1.99 -3.70
N LYS A 54 11.51 2.17 -3.66
CA LYS A 54 12.17 3.33 -3.05
C LYS A 54 12.31 4.47 -4.05
N LEU A 55 11.80 5.65 -3.71
CA LEU A 55 12.00 6.87 -4.49
C LEU A 55 12.97 7.80 -3.76
N PRO A 56 13.96 8.36 -4.46
CA PRO A 56 15.02 9.15 -3.83
C PRO A 56 14.52 10.51 -3.29
N ASN A 57 13.38 10.99 -3.79
CA ASN A 57 12.80 12.30 -3.47
C ASN A 57 11.28 12.21 -3.27
N HIS A 58 10.69 13.20 -2.60
CA HIS A 58 9.24 13.41 -2.46
C HIS A 58 8.75 14.58 -3.31
N SER A 59 7.46 14.61 -3.64
CA SER A 59 6.81 15.80 -4.21
C SER A 59 6.88 16.97 -3.24
N ASP A 60 7.27 18.14 -3.72
CA ASP A 60 7.34 19.37 -2.92
C ASP A 60 5.96 19.82 -2.40
N ASN A 61 4.90 19.49 -3.13
CA ASN A 61 3.53 19.90 -2.82
C ASN A 61 2.79 18.91 -1.89
N PHE A 62 3.18 17.63 -1.94
CA PHE A 62 2.46 16.54 -1.27
C PHE A 62 3.37 15.71 -0.36
N ASN A 63 4.13 16.40 0.50
CA ASN A 63 5.01 15.81 1.51
C ASN A 63 4.57 16.21 2.93
N TYR A 64 3.42 15.69 3.36
CA TYR A 64 2.80 16.02 4.66
C TYR A 64 3.72 15.84 5.87
N TYR A 65 4.73 14.95 5.75
CA TYR A 65 5.63 14.55 6.82
C TYR A 65 7.07 15.03 6.63
N LYS A 66 7.35 15.84 5.60
CA LYS A 66 8.69 16.38 5.28
C LYS A 66 9.77 15.29 5.20
N LYS A 67 9.42 14.11 4.68
CA LYS A 67 10.37 13.02 4.44
C LYS A 67 11.27 13.36 3.25
N THR A 68 12.53 12.93 3.31
CA THR A 68 13.48 13.11 2.21
C THR A 68 13.32 12.07 1.11
N SER A 69 12.99 10.83 1.49
CA SER A 69 12.74 9.71 0.58
C SER A 69 11.37 9.07 0.84
N SER A 70 10.79 8.48 -0.21
CA SER A 70 9.55 7.70 -0.11
C SER A 70 9.83 6.24 -0.38
N GLN A 71 9.00 5.39 0.21
CA GLN A 71 9.01 3.95 0.00
C GLN A 71 7.56 3.55 -0.16
N ILE A 72 7.25 3.00 -1.34
CA ILE A 72 5.92 2.55 -1.69
C ILE A 72 5.88 1.05 -1.45
N ASP A 73 4.96 0.59 -0.61
CA ASP A 73 4.82 -0.83 -0.30
C ASP A 73 4.49 -1.61 -1.58
N PHE A 74 3.44 -1.20 -2.30
CA PHE A 74 3.09 -1.75 -3.59
C PHE A 74 2.69 -0.68 -4.61
N LEU A 75 3.29 -0.72 -5.80
CA LEU A 75 2.87 0.02 -6.98
C LEU A 75 2.31 -0.97 -8.00
N ILE A 76 1.03 -0.84 -8.31
CA ILE A 76 0.28 -1.76 -9.18
C ILE A 76 -0.12 -1.01 -10.45
N ILE A 77 0.14 -1.59 -11.61
CA ILE A 77 -0.13 -0.98 -12.91
C ILE A 77 -0.84 -1.99 -13.81
N CYS A 78 -1.88 -1.52 -14.50
CA CYS A 78 -2.59 -2.25 -15.56
C CYS A 78 -3.00 -1.27 -16.66
N GLU A 79 -3.74 -1.75 -17.66
CA GLU A 79 -4.21 -0.90 -18.76
C GLU A 79 -5.14 0.25 -18.30
N GLU A 80 -5.82 0.11 -17.17
CA GLU A 80 -6.70 1.17 -16.64
C GLU A 80 -5.96 2.27 -15.88
N GLY A 81 -4.74 2.03 -15.42
CA GLY A 81 -3.95 3.06 -14.72
C GLY A 81 -2.98 2.53 -13.67
N VAL A 82 -2.72 3.40 -12.69
CA VAL A 82 -1.70 3.23 -11.67
C VAL A 82 -2.33 3.31 -10.28
N LEU A 83 -2.06 2.32 -9.43
CA LEU A 83 -2.49 2.26 -8.04
C LEU A 83 -1.27 2.22 -7.10
N VAL A 84 -1.26 3.13 -6.13
CA VAL A 84 -0.35 3.10 -4.98
C VAL A 84 -1.07 2.47 -3.80
N LEU A 85 -0.55 1.37 -3.28
CA LEU A 85 -1.14 0.65 -2.15
C LEU A 85 -0.18 0.69 -0.95
N GLU A 86 -0.62 1.33 0.14
CA GLU A 86 0.05 1.30 1.44
C GLU A 86 -0.50 0.15 2.27
N VAL A 87 0.38 -0.62 2.92
CA VAL A 87 -0.01 -1.75 3.77
C VAL A 87 0.25 -1.41 5.22
N LYS A 88 -0.71 -1.68 6.09
CA LYS A 88 -0.50 -1.67 7.53
C LYS A 88 -0.89 -3.03 8.10
N GLY A 89 0.14 -3.79 8.51
CA GLY A 89 -0.04 -5.07 9.16
C GLY A 89 -0.49 -4.94 10.62
N GLY A 90 -1.14 -6.00 11.10
CA GLY A 90 -1.58 -6.12 12.50
C GLY A 90 -2.97 -5.52 12.75
N ALA A 91 -3.40 -5.55 14.01
CA ALA A 91 -4.67 -4.95 14.40
C ALA A 91 -4.57 -3.43 14.30
N ILE A 92 -5.56 -2.79 13.67
CA ILE A 92 -5.65 -1.35 13.48
C ILE A 92 -7.02 -0.86 13.89
N SER A 93 -7.08 0.22 14.63
CA SER A 93 -8.33 0.87 15.00
C SER A 93 -8.31 2.35 14.66
N THR A 94 -9.50 2.95 14.58
CA THR A 94 -9.67 4.38 14.31
C THR A 94 -10.54 5.03 15.37
N LYS A 95 -10.14 6.20 15.83
CA LYS A 95 -10.93 7.06 16.71
C LYS A 95 -10.67 8.51 16.36
N GLU A 96 -11.73 9.31 16.21
CA GLU A 96 -11.64 10.77 15.99
C GLU A 96 -10.61 11.16 14.91
N SER A 97 -10.70 10.52 13.74
CA SER A 97 -9.79 10.76 12.60
C SER A 97 -8.32 10.39 12.78
N SER A 98 -8.02 9.68 13.85
CA SER A 98 -6.69 9.13 14.13
C SER A 98 -6.68 7.62 13.97
N PHE A 99 -5.56 7.08 13.48
CA PHE A 99 -5.30 5.65 13.39
C PHE A 99 -4.47 5.20 14.58
N PHE A 100 -4.68 3.97 15.04
CA PHE A 100 -3.98 3.39 16.17
C PHE A 100 -3.56 1.96 15.84
N TYR A 101 -2.40 1.55 16.36
CA TYR A 101 -2.02 0.15 16.40
C TYR A 101 -2.72 -0.55 17.57
N GLY A 102 -3.17 -1.77 17.33
CA GLY A 102 -3.97 -2.55 18.28
C GLY A 102 -5.45 -2.18 18.27
N LYS A 103 -6.21 -2.76 19.21
CA LYS A 103 -7.65 -2.52 19.35
C LYS A 103 -8.00 -1.49 20.44
N ASN A 104 -7.05 -1.16 21.30
CA ASN A 104 -7.30 -0.41 22.54
C ASN A 104 -7.06 1.10 22.43
N PHE A 105 -6.67 1.61 21.25
CA PHE A 105 -6.34 3.03 21.03
C PHE A 105 -5.14 3.56 21.84
N ASP A 106 -4.28 2.68 22.35
CA ASP A 106 -3.13 3.08 23.19
C ASP A 106 -1.95 3.61 22.37
N THR A 107 -1.79 3.13 21.13
CA THR A 107 -0.63 3.45 20.29
C THR A 107 -1.07 4.22 19.05
N VAL A 108 -1.06 5.55 19.13
CA VAL A 108 -1.38 6.41 17.98
C VAL A 108 -0.39 6.19 16.85
N MET A 109 -0.90 6.01 15.63
CA MET A 109 -0.11 5.99 14.42
C MET A 109 0.27 7.43 14.05
N ARG A 110 1.57 7.74 14.09
CA ARG A 110 2.08 9.10 13.79
C ARG A 110 1.76 9.56 12.38
N GLN A 111 1.68 8.63 11.44
CA GLN A 111 1.40 8.90 10.04
C GLN A 111 0.06 8.28 9.68
N ASN A 112 -0.80 9.07 9.07
CA ASN A 112 -2.08 8.60 8.58
C ASN A 112 -1.83 7.79 7.31
N PRO A 113 -2.25 6.51 7.23
CA PRO A 113 -1.96 5.64 6.09
C PRO A 113 -2.44 6.21 4.75
N PHE A 114 -3.63 6.83 4.74
CA PHE A 114 -4.20 7.41 3.52
C PHE A 114 -3.39 8.63 3.05
N LYS A 115 -2.95 9.48 3.97
CA LYS A 115 -2.07 10.62 3.63
C LYS A 115 -0.69 10.17 3.14
N GLN A 116 -0.20 9.02 3.62
CA GLN A 116 1.03 8.44 3.10
C GLN A 116 0.84 7.99 1.64
N ALA A 117 -0.18 7.16 1.39
CA ALA A 117 -0.47 6.66 0.04
C ALA A 117 -0.73 7.80 -0.96
N GLU A 118 -1.50 8.83 -0.55
CA GLU A 118 -1.74 10.03 -1.34
C GLU A 118 -0.44 10.78 -1.67
N GLY A 119 0.42 11.03 -0.68
CA GLY A 119 1.70 11.72 -0.88
C GLY A 119 2.63 10.97 -1.85
N TYR A 120 2.63 9.64 -1.76
CA TYR A 120 3.42 8.79 -2.65
C TYR A 120 2.88 8.78 -4.09
N LYS A 121 1.55 8.70 -4.28
CA LYS A 121 0.89 8.85 -5.58
C LYS A 121 1.29 10.17 -6.25
N HIS A 122 1.24 11.29 -5.51
CA HIS A 122 1.65 12.59 -6.04
C HIS A 122 3.14 12.66 -6.35
N THR A 123 3.99 12.04 -5.52
CA THR A 123 5.43 11.91 -5.81
C THR A 123 5.68 11.19 -7.14
N LEU A 124 5.01 10.05 -7.38
CA LEU A 124 5.10 9.34 -8.65
C LEU A 124 4.62 10.20 -9.82
N LYS A 125 3.43 10.79 -9.69
CA LYS A 125 2.80 11.59 -10.74
C LYS A 125 3.64 12.82 -11.12
N ASP A 126 4.18 13.53 -10.13
CA ASP A 126 4.84 14.83 -10.36
C ASP A 126 6.30 14.67 -10.80
N LEU A 127 7.00 13.64 -10.29
CA LEU A 127 8.45 13.51 -10.48
C LEU A 127 8.87 12.42 -11.47
N ILE A 128 8.10 11.33 -11.57
CA ILE A 128 8.52 10.14 -12.34
C ILE A 128 7.67 9.95 -13.58
N LEU A 129 6.34 10.07 -13.43
CA LEU A 129 5.36 9.79 -14.46
C LEU A 129 4.69 11.07 -14.99
N ASN A 130 5.39 12.20 -14.89
CA ASN A 130 4.87 13.54 -15.23
C ASN A 130 4.64 13.75 -16.72
N ASN A 131 5.07 12.82 -17.56
CA ASN A 131 4.82 12.79 -18.99
C ASN A 131 3.62 11.91 -19.37
N LEU A 132 3.07 11.11 -18.46
CA LEU A 132 1.86 10.31 -18.71
C LEU A 132 0.63 11.22 -18.69
N LYS A 133 0.02 11.40 -19.87
CA LYS A 133 -1.25 12.10 -20.04
C LYS A 133 -2.40 11.10 -20.01
N ASP A 134 -3.56 11.52 -19.50
CA ASP A 134 -4.80 10.74 -19.49
C ASP A 134 -4.71 9.37 -18.80
N CYS A 135 -3.75 9.22 -17.88
CA CYS A 135 -3.61 8.04 -17.04
C CYS A 135 -4.33 8.26 -15.70
N PHE A 136 -5.14 7.28 -15.28
CA PHE A 136 -5.77 7.29 -13.97
C PHE A 136 -4.76 6.93 -12.87
N PHE A 137 -4.68 7.76 -11.84
CA PHE A 137 -3.85 7.53 -10.66
C PHE A 137 -4.73 7.42 -9.43
N CYS A 138 -4.57 6.32 -8.69
CA CYS A 138 -5.31 6.03 -7.48
C CYS A 138 -4.37 5.65 -6.33
N GLU A 139 -4.84 5.83 -5.12
CA GLU A 139 -4.22 5.40 -3.89
C GLU A 139 -5.21 4.57 -3.07
N ALA A 140 -4.73 3.53 -2.41
CA ALA A 140 -5.52 2.71 -1.51
C ALA A 140 -4.68 2.31 -0.29
N VAL A 141 -5.38 1.82 0.73
CA VAL A 141 -4.74 1.27 1.94
C VAL A 141 -5.25 -0.14 2.20
N ALA A 142 -4.33 -1.06 2.46
CA ALA A 142 -4.60 -2.43 2.84
C ALA A 142 -4.39 -2.64 4.34
N PHE A 143 -5.42 -3.16 5.01
CA PHE A 143 -5.38 -3.62 6.39
C PHE A 143 -5.61 -5.13 6.46
N PRO A 144 -4.62 -5.95 6.04
CA PRO A 144 -4.76 -7.40 5.91
C PRO A 144 -5.21 -8.09 7.20
N HIS A 145 -4.88 -7.57 8.38
CA HIS A 145 -5.22 -8.25 9.64
C HIS A 145 -6.42 -7.63 10.38
N VAL A 146 -7.17 -6.75 9.70
CA VAL A 146 -8.42 -6.19 10.23
C VAL A 146 -9.59 -7.00 9.68
N ASN A 147 -10.28 -7.71 10.58
CA ASN A 147 -11.43 -8.56 10.27
C ASN A 147 -12.71 -8.16 11.03
N TYR A 148 -12.77 -6.90 11.47
CA TYR A 148 -13.89 -6.34 12.23
C TYR A 148 -14.39 -5.06 11.56
N ALA A 149 -15.63 -4.67 11.89
CA ALA A 149 -16.25 -3.47 11.36
C ALA A 149 -15.35 -2.25 11.57
N PHE A 150 -14.85 -1.70 10.46
CA PHE A 150 -13.97 -0.55 10.43
C PHE A 150 -14.81 0.65 9.96
N GLU A 151 -15.56 1.23 10.89
CA GLU A 151 -16.38 2.40 10.58
C GLU A 151 -15.54 3.68 10.60
N SER A 152 -15.43 4.30 9.43
CA SER A 152 -14.86 5.62 9.29
C SER A 152 -15.73 6.45 8.37
N LYS A 153 -15.93 7.71 8.76
CA LYS A 153 -16.57 8.72 7.91
C LYS A 153 -15.56 9.51 7.07
N ILE A 154 -14.29 9.14 7.13
CA ILE A 154 -13.17 9.98 6.68
C ILE A 154 -12.64 9.56 5.32
N PHE A 155 -12.87 8.32 4.90
CA PHE A 155 -12.37 7.77 3.65
C PHE A 155 -13.45 6.98 2.92
N ASP A 156 -13.32 6.93 1.59
CA ASP A 156 -14.18 6.10 0.74
C ASP A 156 -13.91 4.61 1.01
N LYS A 157 -14.97 3.83 1.22
CA LYS A 157 -14.87 2.38 1.44
C LYS A 157 -14.29 1.65 0.23
N ASN A 158 -14.42 2.21 -0.97
CA ASN A 158 -13.85 1.63 -2.19
C ASN A 158 -12.31 1.75 -2.25
N LEU A 159 -11.70 2.58 -1.40
CA LEU A 159 -10.25 2.78 -1.32
C LEU A 159 -9.61 2.01 -0.14
N LEU A 160 -10.40 1.16 0.54
CA LEU A 160 -9.96 0.33 1.65
C LEU A 160 -10.10 -1.14 1.29
N TRP A 161 -9.02 -1.91 1.49
CA TRP A 161 -9.05 -3.37 1.43
C TRP A 161 -8.82 -3.99 2.82
N SER A 162 -9.70 -4.91 3.23
CA SER A 162 -9.62 -5.65 4.48
C SER A 162 -10.15 -7.08 4.33
N ILE A 163 -9.86 -7.99 5.27
CA ILE A 163 -10.40 -9.36 5.20
C ILE A 163 -11.92 -9.40 5.50
N ALA A 164 -12.47 -8.37 6.14
CA ALA A 164 -13.90 -8.27 6.44
C ALA A 164 -14.73 -7.49 5.41
N SER A 165 -14.12 -7.00 4.33
CA SER A 165 -14.80 -6.24 3.26
C SER A 165 -15.29 -7.13 2.14
#